data_AF-A0A3D4QT64-F1
#
_entry.id   AF-A0A3D4QT64-F1
#
_cell.length_a   1.000
_cell.length_b   1.000
_cell.length_c   1.000
_cell.angle_alpha   90.00
_cell.angle_beta   90.00
_cell.angle_gamma   90.00
#
_symmetry.space_group_name_H-M   'P 1'
#
loop_
_entity.id
_entity.type
_entity.pdbx_description
1 polymer ?
#
loop_
_entity_poly.entity_id
_entity_poly.type
_entity_poly.pdbx_seq_one_letter_code
_entity_poly.pdbx_strand_id
1 'polypeptide(L)'
;MKLLIAGDTVPTPSNYSLFQSADMNALVGKEIMSMIAQSDFFILNLEAPLVDKDKPITKCGPNLRAPTSAVKALQAMKPGLISLANNHIMDHREQGLLSTLDILNQVKIPYTGVGNNLKEAATPHIVDVEGHLIGIYSCAEHEFSIA
;
A
#
# COMPACT_ATOMS: atom_id res chain seq x y z
N MET A 1 -6.95 -18.20 -12.88
CA MET A 1 -5.97 -17.42 -12.13
C MET A 1 -5.45 -16.23 -12.94
N LYS A 2 -6.01 -15.05 -12.67
CA LYS A 2 -5.57 -13.73 -13.13
C LYS A 2 -5.07 -12.96 -11.91
N LEU A 3 -3.77 -12.74 -11.86
CA LEU A 3 -3.15 -11.88 -10.84
C LEU A 3 -3.01 -10.47 -11.42
N LEU A 4 -3.49 -9.47 -10.71
CA LEU A 4 -3.27 -8.06 -11.04
C LEU A 4 -2.28 -7.47 -10.05
N ILE A 5 -1.29 -6.75 -10.55
CA ILE A 5 -0.29 -6.07 -9.72
C ILE A 5 -0.28 -4.61 -10.18
N ALA A 6 -0.69 -3.70 -9.29
CA ALA A 6 -0.54 -2.27 -9.51
C ALA A 6 0.90 -1.84 -9.20
N GLY A 7 1.38 -0.87 -9.95
CA GLY A 7 2.59 -0.12 -9.57
C GLY A 7 2.31 0.79 -8.37
N ASP A 8 3.09 1.85 -8.28
CA ASP A 8 3.06 2.74 -7.14
C ASP A 8 1.74 3.48 -7.00
N THR A 9 1.07 3.26 -5.88
CA THR A 9 -0.12 4.00 -5.50
C THR A 9 0.25 5.02 -4.44
N VAL A 10 0.34 6.28 -4.89
CA VAL A 10 0.62 7.43 -4.04
C VAL A 10 -0.56 8.40 -4.10
N PRO A 11 -1.39 8.50 -3.05
CA PRO A 11 -2.28 9.63 -2.92
C PRO A 11 -1.44 10.91 -2.79
N THR A 12 -1.76 11.93 -3.59
CA THR A 12 -1.07 13.21 -3.63
C THR A 12 -2.05 14.36 -3.44
N PRO A 13 -1.60 15.59 -3.10
CA PRO A 13 -2.49 16.73 -2.92
C PRO A 13 -3.46 16.99 -4.08
N SER A 14 -3.09 16.64 -5.32
CA SER A 14 -3.96 16.81 -6.49
C SER A 14 -5.14 15.84 -6.55
N ASN A 15 -5.08 14.72 -5.84
CA ASN A 15 -6.09 13.65 -5.91
C ASN A 15 -6.61 13.17 -4.53
N TYR A 16 -6.20 13.80 -3.42
CA TYR A 16 -6.67 13.45 -2.08
C TYR A 16 -8.20 13.40 -1.98
N SER A 17 -8.90 14.36 -2.60
CA SER A 17 -10.37 14.38 -2.57
C SER A 17 -10.98 13.10 -3.17
N LEU A 18 -10.39 12.58 -4.25
CA LEU A 18 -10.83 11.34 -4.91
C LEU A 18 -10.55 10.11 -4.06
N PHE A 19 -9.38 10.07 -3.39
CA PHE A 19 -9.06 9.00 -2.44
C PHE A 19 -9.99 9.02 -1.21
N GLN A 20 -10.35 10.21 -0.73
CA GLN A 20 -11.21 10.41 0.44
C GLN A 20 -12.70 10.17 0.17
N SER A 21 -13.15 10.43 -1.05
CA SER A 21 -14.51 10.12 -1.50
C SER A 21 -14.67 8.69 -2.02
N ALA A 22 -13.54 8.01 -2.28
CA ALA A 22 -13.48 6.73 -2.97
C ALA A 22 -14.12 6.76 -4.37
N ASP A 23 -13.99 7.88 -5.09
CA ASP A 23 -14.44 7.98 -6.48
C ASP A 23 -13.46 7.26 -7.42
N MET A 24 -13.60 5.94 -7.49
CA MET A 24 -12.70 5.08 -8.23
C MET A 24 -12.75 5.29 -9.75
N ASN A 25 -13.91 5.69 -10.29
CA ASN A 25 -14.03 5.96 -11.71
C ASN A 25 -13.25 7.20 -12.10
N ALA A 26 -13.26 8.24 -11.26
CA ALA A 26 -12.43 9.42 -11.46
C ALA A 26 -10.94 9.14 -11.19
N LEU A 27 -10.64 8.26 -10.21
CA LEU A 27 -9.28 8.00 -9.78
C LEU A 27 -8.48 7.12 -10.76
N VAL A 28 -9.04 5.99 -11.21
CA VAL A 28 -8.35 5.01 -12.07
C VAL A 28 -9.10 4.68 -13.35
N GLY A 29 -10.33 5.18 -13.52
CA GLY A 29 -11.13 4.89 -14.71
C GLY A 29 -11.86 3.54 -14.65
N LYS A 30 -12.90 3.43 -15.48
CA LYS A 30 -13.75 2.22 -15.55
C LYS A 30 -13.00 0.98 -16.05
N GLU A 31 -12.03 1.17 -16.93
CA GLU A 31 -11.26 0.07 -17.52
C GLU A 31 -10.40 -0.63 -16.46
N ILE A 32 -9.66 0.14 -15.65
CA ILE A 32 -8.87 -0.42 -14.54
C ILE A 32 -9.79 -1.04 -13.49
N MET A 33 -10.91 -0.40 -13.15
CA MET A 33 -11.89 -1.00 -12.24
C MET A 33 -12.44 -2.34 -12.75
N SER A 34 -12.67 -2.45 -14.07
CA SER A 34 -13.06 -3.72 -14.68
C SER A 34 -11.95 -4.76 -14.62
N MET A 35 -10.68 -4.38 -14.79
CA MET A 35 -9.55 -5.29 -14.65
C MET A 35 -9.40 -5.80 -13.21
N ILE A 36 -9.53 -4.93 -12.22
CA ILE A 36 -9.53 -5.28 -10.79
C ILE A 36 -10.67 -6.29 -10.51
N ALA A 37 -11.89 -5.98 -10.95
CA ALA A 37 -13.06 -6.83 -10.70
C ALA A 37 -12.99 -8.21 -11.39
N GLN A 38 -12.20 -8.34 -12.45
CA GLN A 38 -11.98 -9.60 -13.17
C GLN A 38 -10.73 -10.36 -12.70
N SER A 39 -9.96 -9.80 -11.76
CA SER A 39 -8.79 -10.46 -11.20
C SER A 39 -9.19 -11.41 -10.06
N ASP A 40 -8.47 -12.52 -9.95
CA ASP A 40 -8.66 -13.49 -8.86
C ASP A 40 -7.89 -13.04 -7.61
N PHE A 41 -6.82 -12.26 -7.79
CA PHE A 41 -6.07 -11.64 -6.70
C PHE A 41 -5.41 -10.34 -7.17
N PHE A 42 -5.52 -9.29 -6.35
CA PHE A 42 -5.01 -7.95 -6.66
C PHE A 42 -3.97 -7.50 -5.61
N ILE A 43 -2.77 -7.15 -6.08
CA ILE A 43 -1.66 -6.66 -5.27
C ILE A 43 -1.44 -5.19 -5.58
N LEU A 44 -1.29 -4.36 -4.55
CA LEU A 44 -1.06 -2.92 -4.67
C LEU A 44 0.20 -2.51 -3.92
N ASN A 45 1.07 -1.69 -4.52
CA ASN A 45 2.16 -1.05 -3.77
C ASN A 45 1.68 0.29 -3.21
N LEU A 46 1.66 0.43 -1.88
CA LEU A 46 1.36 1.72 -1.23
C LEU A 46 2.67 2.44 -0.94
N GLU A 47 3.03 3.38 -1.81
CA GLU A 47 4.33 4.07 -1.80
C GLU A 47 4.29 5.38 -1.00
N ALA A 48 3.47 5.43 0.06
CA ALA A 48 3.46 6.53 1.02
C ALA A 48 2.84 6.10 2.35
N PRO A 49 3.36 6.59 3.50
CA PRO A 49 2.72 6.37 4.78
C PRO A 49 1.39 7.12 4.87
N LEU A 50 0.42 6.51 5.55
CA LEU A 50 -0.87 7.11 5.89
C LEU A 50 -0.74 7.86 7.22
N VAL A 51 -0.64 9.19 7.17
CA VAL A 51 -0.43 10.05 8.34
C VAL A 51 -1.21 11.37 8.25
N ASP A 52 -1.72 11.83 9.39
CA ASP A 52 -2.34 13.15 9.53
C ASP A 52 -1.43 14.17 10.26
N LYS A 53 -0.27 13.72 10.74
CA LYS A 53 0.74 14.57 11.40
C LYS A 53 2.11 14.38 10.75
N ASP A 54 2.73 15.51 10.40
CA ASP A 54 4.01 15.51 9.71
C ASP A 54 5.17 15.37 10.68
N LYS A 55 6.11 14.46 10.35
CA LYS A 55 7.39 14.29 11.04
C LYS A 55 8.39 13.62 10.08
N PRO A 56 8.80 14.37 9.04
CA PRO A 56 9.61 13.85 7.96
C PRO A 56 11.01 13.41 8.41
N ILE A 57 11.63 12.53 7.62
CA ILE A 57 13.07 12.22 7.71
C ILE A 57 13.89 13.21 6.90
N THR A 58 15.19 13.26 7.20
CA THR A 58 16.16 14.00 6.39
C THR A 58 16.63 13.10 5.25
N LYS A 59 16.28 13.44 4.01
CA LYS A 59 16.71 12.72 2.80
C LYS A 59 16.78 13.65 1.59
N CYS A 60 17.34 13.15 0.49
CA CYS A 60 17.21 13.80 -0.80
C CYS A 60 15.81 13.54 -1.37
N GLY A 61 15.23 14.52 -2.09
CA GLY A 61 13.90 14.39 -2.68
C GLY A 61 12.74 14.61 -1.68
N PRO A 62 11.50 14.36 -2.12
CA PRO A 62 10.31 14.64 -1.33
C PRO A 62 10.07 13.56 -0.25
N ASN A 63 9.58 14.00 0.91
CA ASN A 63 8.93 13.10 1.86
C ASN A 63 7.45 12.94 1.43
N LEU A 64 7.07 11.74 1.02
CA LEU A 64 5.72 11.39 0.63
C LEU A 64 4.87 11.10 1.85
N ARG A 65 3.58 11.44 1.72
CA ARG A 65 2.54 11.05 2.66
C ARG A 65 1.17 11.11 2.00
N ALA A 66 0.25 10.37 2.59
CA ALA A 66 -1.16 10.47 2.30
C ALA A 66 -1.96 10.63 3.62
N PRO A 67 -3.09 11.37 3.60
CA PRO A 67 -3.95 11.46 4.77
C PRO A 67 -4.53 10.08 5.10
N THR A 68 -4.78 9.81 6.37
CA THR A 68 -5.28 8.50 6.83
C THR A 68 -6.61 8.12 6.15
N SER A 69 -7.43 9.14 5.91
CA SER A 69 -8.69 9.05 5.16
C SER A 69 -8.58 8.54 3.71
N ALA A 70 -7.39 8.52 3.11
CA ALA A 70 -7.16 7.94 1.79
C ALA A 70 -7.36 6.41 1.76
N VAL A 71 -7.37 5.74 2.93
CA VAL A 71 -7.67 4.31 3.05
C VAL A 71 -9.03 3.94 2.43
N LYS A 72 -9.98 4.88 2.36
CA LYS A 72 -11.30 4.63 1.78
C LYS A 72 -11.23 4.16 0.33
N ALA A 73 -10.40 4.79 -0.51
CA ALA A 73 -10.20 4.33 -1.88
C ALA A 73 -9.40 3.02 -1.93
N LEU A 74 -8.41 2.81 -1.05
CA LEU A 74 -7.70 1.54 -0.96
C LEU A 74 -8.67 0.38 -0.64
N GLN A 75 -9.61 0.58 0.29
CA GLN A 75 -10.69 -0.38 0.56
C GLN A 75 -11.61 -0.58 -0.65
N ALA A 76 -11.96 0.49 -1.36
CA ALA A 76 -12.83 0.42 -2.54
C ALA A 76 -12.18 -0.36 -3.70
N MET A 77 -10.85 -0.31 -3.82
CA MET A 77 -10.08 -1.13 -4.76
C MET A 77 -10.05 -2.61 -4.39
N LYS A 78 -10.31 -2.98 -3.12
CA LYS A 78 -10.31 -4.36 -2.61
C LYS A 78 -9.03 -5.16 -2.94
N PRO A 79 -7.83 -4.63 -2.63
CA PRO A 79 -6.61 -5.42 -2.79
C PRO A 79 -6.66 -6.65 -1.89
N GLY A 80 -6.20 -7.78 -2.43
CA GLY A 80 -5.93 -8.98 -1.65
C GLY A 80 -4.66 -8.84 -0.80
N LEU A 81 -3.74 -7.98 -1.22
CA LEU A 81 -2.49 -7.70 -0.52
C LEU A 81 -1.95 -6.31 -0.86
N ILE A 82 -1.45 -5.59 0.14
CA ILE A 82 -0.66 -4.37 -0.05
C ILE A 82 0.82 -4.64 0.22
N SER A 83 1.67 -4.34 -0.75
CA SER A 83 3.12 -4.27 -0.53
C SER A 83 3.45 -2.93 0.12
N LEU A 84 4.24 -2.99 1.18
CA LEU A 84 4.76 -1.82 1.89
C LEU A 84 6.30 -1.75 1.85
N ALA A 85 6.97 -2.75 1.27
CA ALA A 85 8.40 -2.67 1.02
C ALA A 85 8.66 -1.69 -0.13
N ASN A 86 8.93 -0.44 0.21
CA ASN A 86 9.37 0.60 -0.69
C ASN A 86 10.20 1.62 0.09
N ASN A 87 10.88 2.50 -0.63
CA ASN A 87 11.77 3.52 -0.08
C ASN A 87 11.04 4.66 0.67
N HIS A 88 9.71 4.76 0.55
CA HIS A 88 8.91 5.87 1.04
C HIS A 88 8.08 5.55 2.30
N ILE A 89 7.84 4.29 2.63
CA ILE A 89 6.94 3.89 3.74
C ILE A 89 7.37 4.48 5.10
N MET A 90 8.65 4.79 5.27
CA MET A 90 9.24 5.38 6.48
C MET A 90 9.62 6.87 6.32
N ASP A 91 9.10 7.55 5.30
CA ASP A 91 9.33 9.00 5.10
C ASP A 91 8.88 9.83 6.29
N HIS A 92 7.86 9.36 7.00
CA HIS A 92 7.38 9.92 8.25
C HIS A 92 7.78 9.05 9.45
N ARG A 93 8.98 8.43 9.39
CA ARG A 93 9.60 7.58 10.42
C ARG A 93 8.70 6.42 10.86
N GLU A 94 9.10 5.74 11.94
CA GLU A 94 8.37 4.63 12.56
C GLU A 94 6.91 4.98 12.85
N GLN A 95 6.61 6.19 13.34
CA GLN A 95 5.21 6.56 13.61
C GLN A 95 4.34 6.58 12.34
N GLY A 96 4.94 6.87 11.17
CA GLY A 96 4.23 6.85 9.90
C GLY A 96 3.90 5.43 9.44
N LEU A 97 4.86 4.52 9.61
CA LEU A 97 4.62 3.09 9.40
C LEU A 97 3.54 2.59 10.35
N LEU A 98 3.67 2.80 11.66
CA LEU A 98 2.70 2.33 12.67
C LEU A 98 1.28 2.85 12.39
N SER A 99 1.14 4.14 12.05
CA SER A 99 -0.14 4.73 11.65
C SER A 99 -0.72 3.99 10.44
N THR A 100 0.10 3.68 9.43
CA THR A 100 -0.31 2.92 8.24
C THR A 100 -0.78 1.52 8.62
N LEU A 101 -0.01 0.79 9.44
CA LEU A 101 -0.36 -0.57 9.86
C LEU A 101 -1.65 -0.59 10.67
N ASP A 102 -1.83 0.34 11.61
CA ASP A 102 -3.05 0.46 12.41
C ASP A 102 -4.28 0.65 11.51
N ILE A 103 -4.17 1.52 10.51
CA ILE A 103 -5.25 1.77 9.55
C ILE A 103 -5.56 0.53 8.72
N LEU A 104 -4.54 -0.12 8.13
CA LEU A 104 -4.73 -1.33 7.32
C LEU A 104 -5.33 -2.49 8.15
N ASN A 105 -4.91 -2.64 9.40
CA ASN A 105 -5.48 -3.61 10.34
C ASN A 105 -6.95 -3.30 10.67
N GLN A 106 -7.29 -2.02 10.92
CA GLN A 106 -8.68 -1.60 11.16
C GLN A 106 -9.60 -1.92 9.97
N VAL A 107 -9.09 -1.73 8.75
CA VAL A 107 -9.84 -2.02 7.51
C VAL A 107 -9.68 -3.45 6.99
N LYS A 108 -8.91 -4.28 7.69
CA LYS A 108 -8.65 -5.70 7.38
C LYS A 108 -8.06 -5.93 5.98
N ILE A 109 -7.16 -5.05 5.55
CA ILE A 109 -6.39 -5.24 4.31
C ILE A 109 -5.06 -5.92 4.66
N PRO A 110 -4.77 -7.12 4.12
CA PRO A 110 -3.49 -7.77 4.32
C PRO A 110 -2.33 -6.96 3.73
N TYR A 111 -1.16 -7.03 4.35
CA TYR A 111 0.06 -6.38 3.86
C TYR A 111 1.30 -7.25 4.06
N THR A 112 2.40 -6.90 3.38
CA THR A 112 3.71 -7.54 3.49
C THR A 112 4.86 -6.56 3.22
N GLY A 113 6.10 -6.98 3.50
CA GLY A 113 7.30 -6.20 3.25
C GLY A 113 7.76 -5.29 4.40
N VAL A 114 7.14 -5.43 5.57
CA VAL A 114 7.43 -4.67 6.80
C VAL A 114 7.18 -5.57 8.02
N GLY A 115 7.80 -5.25 9.17
CA GLY A 115 7.60 -5.99 10.41
C GLY A 115 8.30 -5.35 11.60
N ASN A 116 8.17 -5.94 12.80
CA ASN A 116 8.89 -5.42 13.98
C ASN A 116 10.40 -5.72 13.94
N ASN A 117 10.82 -6.56 12.99
CA ASN A 117 12.19 -6.95 12.76
C ASN A 117 12.34 -7.51 11.34
N LEU A 118 13.59 -7.65 10.89
CA LEU A 118 13.92 -8.14 9.54
C LEU A 118 13.33 -9.53 9.22
N LYS A 119 13.15 -10.40 10.22
CA LYS A 119 12.59 -11.73 10.01
C LYS A 119 11.11 -11.65 9.67
N GLU A 120 10.35 -10.82 10.39
CA GLU A 120 8.95 -10.53 10.09
C GLU A 120 8.80 -9.84 8.74
N ALA A 121 9.59 -8.80 8.47
CA ALA A 121 9.56 -8.08 7.20
C ALA A 121 9.86 -8.98 5.98
N ALA A 122 10.76 -9.96 6.14
CA ALA A 122 11.11 -10.94 5.11
C ALA A 122 10.14 -12.13 5.01
N THR A 123 9.08 -12.19 5.83
CA THR A 123 8.12 -13.30 5.76
C THR A 123 7.21 -13.13 4.53
N PRO A 124 7.23 -14.09 3.58
CA PRO A 124 6.37 -14.01 2.40
C PRO A 124 4.90 -14.17 2.80
N HIS A 125 4.01 -13.46 2.11
CA HIS A 125 2.58 -13.70 2.20
C HIS A 125 2.22 -14.91 1.34
N ILE A 126 1.68 -15.96 1.96
CA ILE A 126 1.24 -17.17 1.26
C ILE A 126 -0.28 -17.18 1.20
N VAL A 127 -0.85 -17.34 0.01
CA VAL A 127 -2.30 -17.33 -0.23
C VAL A 127 -2.70 -18.40 -1.24
N ASP A 128 -3.85 -19.04 -1.05
CA ASP A 128 -4.48 -19.90 -2.06
C ASP A 128 -5.34 -19.03 -2.98
N VAL A 129 -5.06 -19.08 -4.28
CA VAL A 129 -5.86 -18.40 -5.31
C VAL A 129 -6.29 -19.45 -6.32
N GLU A 130 -7.59 -19.75 -6.35
CA GLU A 130 -8.17 -20.76 -7.25
C GLU A 130 -7.45 -22.13 -7.16
N GLY A 131 -7.15 -22.59 -5.95
CA GLY A 131 -6.50 -23.89 -5.69
C GLY A 131 -4.98 -23.90 -5.92
N HIS A 132 -4.37 -22.74 -6.14
CA HIS A 132 -2.93 -22.59 -6.30
C HIS A 132 -2.35 -21.84 -5.11
N LEU A 133 -1.37 -22.43 -4.42
CA LEU A 133 -0.62 -21.75 -3.38
C LEU A 133 0.41 -20.79 -4.00
N ILE A 134 0.21 -19.50 -3.79
CA ILE A 134 1.05 -18.42 -4.27
C ILE A 134 1.80 -17.78 -3.10
N GLY A 135 3.11 -17.63 -3.23
CA GLY A 135 3.94 -16.89 -2.28
C GLY A 135 4.37 -15.54 -2.84
N ILE A 136 4.08 -14.47 -2.11
CA ILE A 136 4.47 -13.10 -2.45
C ILE A 136 5.54 -12.65 -1.47
N TYR A 137 6.70 -12.28 -2.00
CA TYR A 137 7.80 -11.70 -1.24
C TYR A 137 8.00 -10.25 -1.68
N SER A 138 7.90 -9.32 -0.74
CA SER A 138 8.11 -7.89 -0.97
C SER A 138 9.46 -7.47 -0.42
N CYS A 139 10.26 -6.80 -1.25
CA CYS A 139 11.56 -6.27 -0.85
C CYS A 139 11.82 -4.90 -1.46
N ALA A 140 12.65 -4.12 -0.78
CA ALA A 140 13.15 -2.84 -1.25
C ALA A 140 14.65 -2.74 -0.91
N GLU A 141 15.37 -1.94 -1.69
CA GLU A 141 16.74 -1.58 -1.35
C GLU A 141 16.78 -0.58 -0.19
N HIS A 142 17.90 -0.55 0.52
CA HIS A 142 18.11 0.41 1.61
C HIS A 142 18.58 1.75 1.02
N GLU A 143 17.64 2.53 0.49
CA GLU A 143 17.93 3.84 -0.11
C GLU A 143 18.01 4.94 0.98
N PHE A 144 16.87 5.41 1.47
CA PHE A 144 16.77 6.41 2.56
C PHE A 144 16.12 5.84 3.81
N SER A 145 15.34 4.78 3.64
CA SER A 145 14.62 4.11 4.71
C SER A 145 14.31 2.67 4.29
N ILE A 146 14.22 1.80 5.28
CA ILE A 146 13.66 0.45 5.16
C ILE A 146 12.97 0.14 6.50
N ALA A 147 11.81 -0.51 6.42
CA ALA A 147 11.00 -0.90 7.57
C ALA A 147 11.33 -2.33 8.01
#